data_AF-A0A7S2UJS2-F1
#
_entry.id   AF-A0A7S2UJS2-F1
#
_cell.length_a   1.000
_cell.length_b   1.000
_cell.length_c   1.000
_cell.angle_alpha   90.00
_cell.angle_beta   90.00
_cell.angle_gamma   90.00
#
_symmetry.space_group_name_H-M   'P 1'
#
loop_
_entity.id
_entity.type
_entity.pdbx_description
1 polymer ?
#
loop_
_entity_poly.entity_id
_entity_poly.type
_entity_poly.pdbx_seq_one_letter_code
_entity_poly.pdbx_strand_id
1 'polypeptide(L)'
;MDLPFDADTVDKLPSSIDWRESKVVTEVRNQGGCGSCWAFSAIEVLESHVALQTGNLLDLSEQELLSCMSNPHQCGGNGGCAGANAELAYDFVAKMGIVTDADMTYVSANGTVPACALDNDEKYNKNAPKGALVGLLTNAAVSIDGFSHIPTNDYVTLMNAVAKAGPVVVAVAASDWGLYKEGIFTDDGSQSADINHGVALVGYGTDEELGEDYWLVRNSWGKSWGEDGYIRLRRTDPSILDNPDDDCILDVTPLDGTVCANDETGKTIIPVAVKVCGTSGILFDGVIPVGGREI
;
A
#
# COMPACT_ATOMS: atom_id res chain seq x y z
N MET A 1 -9.45 -11.49 5.62
CA MET A 1 -9.67 -12.93 5.30
C MET A 1 -8.46 -13.71 5.78
N ASP A 2 -8.51 -15.05 5.75
CA ASP A 2 -7.31 -15.86 6.00
C ASP A 2 -6.28 -15.64 4.88
N LEU A 3 -5.01 -15.91 5.16
CA LEU A 3 -3.97 -15.83 4.14
C LEU A 3 -4.24 -16.87 3.02
N PRO A 4 -4.07 -16.51 1.74
CA PRO A 4 -4.34 -17.40 0.61
C PRO A 4 -3.22 -18.43 0.38
N PHE A 5 -2.32 -18.62 1.34
CA PHE A 5 -1.17 -19.52 1.27
C PHE A 5 -0.82 -20.06 2.65
N ASP A 6 -0.19 -21.24 2.66
CA ASP A 6 0.49 -21.77 3.84
C ASP A 6 1.91 -21.21 3.92
N ALA A 7 2.34 -20.80 5.13
CA ALA A 7 3.69 -20.29 5.35
C ALA A 7 4.73 -21.44 5.35
N ASP A 8 5.77 -21.28 4.53
CA ASP A 8 6.99 -22.08 4.57
C ASP A 8 8.06 -21.36 5.40
N THR A 9 9.08 -22.12 5.82
CA THR A 9 10.30 -21.54 6.38
C THR A 9 11.07 -20.76 5.30
N VAL A 10 11.77 -19.70 5.69
CA VAL A 10 12.42 -18.76 4.76
C VAL A 10 13.45 -19.47 3.86
N ASP A 11 14.14 -20.49 4.35
CA ASP A 11 15.11 -21.31 3.60
C ASP A 11 14.50 -22.10 2.43
N LYS A 12 13.17 -22.26 2.39
CA LYS A 12 12.45 -22.92 1.28
C LYS A 12 11.92 -21.95 0.24
N LEU A 13 11.96 -20.65 0.51
CA LEU A 13 11.53 -19.63 -0.44
C LEU A 13 12.64 -19.39 -1.49
N PRO A 14 12.29 -18.88 -2.68
CA PRO A 14 13.30 -18.40 -3.63
C PRO A 14 14.22 -17.37 -2.97
N SER A 15 15.51 -17.40 -3.30
CA SER A 15 16.50 -16.46 -2.75
C SER A 15 16.26 -15.01 -3.18
N SER A 16 15.59 -14.82 -4.31
CA SER A 16 15.14 -13.52 -4.79
C SER A 16 13.80 -13.64 -5.50
N ILE A 17 13.02 -12.57 -5.41
CA ILE A 17 11.77 -12.34 -6.13
C ILE A 17 11.80 -10.92 -6.66
N ASP A 18 11.47 -10.76 -7.95
CA ASP A 18 11.26 -9.45 -8.56
C ASP A 18 10.01 -9.51 -9.46
N TRP A 19 8.89 -8.99 -8.97
CA TRP A 19 7.64 -9.01 -9.72
C TRP A 19 7.67 -8.11 -10.97
N ARG A 20 8.65 -7.20 -11.10
CA ARG A 20 8.86 -6.41 -12.32
C ARG A 20 9.21 -7.29 -13.51
N GLU A 21 9.94 -8.38 -13.27
CA GLU A 21 10.32 -9.34 -14.32
C GLU A 21 9.13 -10.19 -14.81
N SER A 22 8.06 -10.26 -14.02
CA SER A 22 6.87 -11.08 -14.29
C SER A 22 5.81 -10.39 -15.15
N LYS A 23 6.03 -9.12 -15.56
CA LYS A 23 5.08 -8.30 -16.34
C LYS A 23 3.70 -8.13 -15.68
N VAL A 24 3.66 -8.16 -14.35
CA VAL A 24 2.44 -7.91 -13.56
C VAL A 24 2.48 -6.56 -12.83
N VAL A 25 3.54 -5.78 -13.01
CA VAL A 25 3.72 -4.48 -12.35
C VAL A 25 3.59 -3.38 -13.41
N THR A 26 2.67 -2.44 -13.19
CA THR A 26 2.49 -1.25 -14.05
C THR A 26 3.67 -0.28 -13.96
N GLU A 27 3.64 0.77 -14.79
CA GLU A 27 4.64 1.83 -14.75
C GLU A 27 4.55 2.64 -13.45
N VAL A 28 5.70 3.02 -12.88
CA VAL A 28 5.77 3.87 -11.68
C VAL A 28 4.98 5.17 -11.86
N ARG A 29 4.11 5.45 -10.89
CA ARG A 29 3.23 6.62 -10.84
C ARG A 29 3.80 7.77 -10.01
N ASN A 30 3.11 8.91 -10.00
CA ASN A 30 3.50 10.09 -9.22
C ASN A 30 2.28 10.74 -8.54
N GLN A 31 2.19 10.61 -7.22
CA GLN A 31 1.11 11.17 -6.41
C GLN A 31 1.16 12.71 -6.30
N GLY A 32 2.29 13.33 -6.63
CA GLY A 32 2.50 14.78 -6.48
C GLY A 32 2.50 15.23 -5.01
N GLY A 33 1.93 16.41 -4.74
CA GLY A 33 1.81 16.97 -3.39
C GLY A 33 0.57 16.50 -2.61
N CYS A 34 -0.12 15.46 -3.09
CA CYS A 34 -1.28 14.89 -2.42
C CYS A 34 -0.85 13.75 -1.49
N GLY A 35 -1.37 13.70 -0.26
CA GLY A 35 -1.20 12.57 0.65
C GLY A 35 -2.07 11.37 0.27
N SER A 36 -1.87 10.85 -0.95
CA SER A 36 -2.66 9.78 -1.59
C SER A 36 -1.89 8.47 -1.75
N CYS A 37 -0.74 8.32 -1.09
CA CYS A 37 0.08 7.11 -1.13
C CYS A 37 -0.71 5.83 -0.83
N TRP A 38 -1.67 5.90 0.10
CA TRP A 38 -2.60 4.82 0.43
C TRP A 38 -3.41 4.30 -0.77
N ALA A 39 -3.80 5.18 -1.69
CA ALA A 39 -4.56 4.81 -2.88
C ALA A 39 -3.62 4.25 -3.95
N PHE A 40 -2.45 4.88 -4.14
CA PHE A 40 -1.43 4.39 -5.07
C PHE A 40 -0.96 2.99 -4.69
N SER A 41 -0.55 2.77 -3.44
CA SER A 41 -0.07 1.46 -3.02
C SER A 41 -1.15 0.37 -3.17
N ALA A 42 -2.39 0.67 -2.78
CA ALA A 42 -3.51 -0.25 -2.93
C ALA A 42 -3.79 -0.59 -4.40
N ILE A 43 -3.82 0.40 -5.29
CA ILE A 43 -4.06 0.18 -6.72
C ILE A 43 -2.90 -0.58 -7.36
N GLU A 44 -1.64 -0.19 -7.13
CA GLU A 44 -0.47 -0.85 -7.71
C GLU A 44 -0.40 -2.35 -7.34
N VAL A 45 -0.75 -2.68 -6.09
CA VAL A 45 -0.84 -4.07 -5.63
C VAL A 45 -2.07 -4.76 -6.24
N LEU A 46 -3.23 -4.11 -6.28
CA LEU A 46 -4.43 -4.66 -6.90
C LEU A 46 -4.22 -5.03 -8.37
N GLU A 47 -3.64 -4.12 -9.16
CA GLU A 47 -3.29 -4.35 -10.57
C GLU A 47 -2.45 -5.63 -10.73
N SER A 48 -1.45 -5.77 -9.86
CA SER A 48 -0.56 -6.93 -9.88
C SER A 48 -1.29 -8.23 -9.55
N HIS A 49 -2.15 -8.22 -8.53
CA HIS A 49 -2.93 -9.40 -8.13
C HIS A 49 -3.97 -9.80 -9.18
N VAL A 50 -4.62 -8.83 -9.82
CA VAL A 50 -5.55 -9.10 -10.94
C VAL A 50 -4.78 -9.67 -12.13
N ALA A 51 -3.62 -9.12 -12.47
CA ALA A 51 -2.79 -9.63 -13.55
C ALA A 51 -2.31 -11.07 -13.29
N LEU A 52 -1.96 -11.41 -12.03
CA LEU A 52 -1.58 -12.77 -11.64
C LEU A 52 -2.74 -13.77 -11.79
N GLN A 53 -3.99 -13.33 -11.59
CA GLN A 53 -5.17 -14.20 -11.63
C GLN A 53 -5.77 -14.32 -13.03
N THR A 54 -5.73 -13.25 -13.81
CA THR A 54 -6.42 -13.14 -15.11
C THR A 54 -5.48 -13.20 -16.31
N GLY A 55 -4.20 -12.85 -16.11
CA GLY A 55 -3.23 -12.64 -17.17
C GLY A 55 -3.30 -11.25 -17.82
N ASN A 56 -4.23 -10.38 -17.39
CA ASN A 56 -4.40 -9.03 -17.92
C ASN A 56 -3.91 -7.99 -16.92
N LEU A 57 -2.89 -7.21 -17.33
CA LEU A 57 -2.42 -6.08 -16.57
C LEU A 57 -3.25 -4.84 -16.95
N LEU A 58 -4.07 -4.38 -16.01
CA LEU A 58 -4.92 -3.21 -16.16
C LEU A 58 -4.30 -2.00 -15.46
N ASP A 59 -4.65 -0.81 -15.95
CA ASP A 59 -4.28 0.48 -15.36
C ASP A 59 -5.52 1.04 -14.65
N LEU A 60 -5.53 1.03 -13.32
CA LEU A 60 -6.71 1.31 -12.49
C LEU A 60 -6.66 2.71 -11.88
N SER A 61 -7.83 3.27 -11.57
CA SER A 61 -7.93 4.66 -11.12
C SER A 61 -7.66 4.82 -9.61
N GLU A 62 -6.53 5.43 -9.24
CA GLU A 62 -6.36 5.92 -7.87
C GLU A 62 -7.37 7.04 -7.58
N GLN A 63 -7.67 7.87 -8.58
CA GLN A 63 -8.54 9.04 -8.43
C GLN A 63 -9.95 8.66 -7.96
N GLU A 64 -10.50 7.54 -8.41
CA GLU A 64 -11.80 7.06 -7.96
C GLU A 64 -11.79 6.80 -6.45
N LEU A 65 -10.75 6.16 -5.92
CA LEU A 65 -10.60 5.99 -4.47
C LEU A 65 -10.55 7.34 -3.75
N LEU A 66 -9.72 8.28 -4.21
CA LEU A 66 -9.60 9.59 -3.56
C LEU A 66 -10.93 10.35 -3.53
N SER A 67 -11.66 10.33 -4.62
CA SER A 67 -12.85 11.15 -4.80
C SER A 67 -14.12 10.51 -4.23
N CYS A 68 -14.23 9.17 -4.29
CA CYS A 68 -15.48 8.45 -4.03
C CYS A 68 -15.49 7.64 -2.73
N MET A 69 -14.32 7.25 -2.22
CA MET A 69 -14.25 6.44 -0.99
C MET A 69 -14.60 7.27 0.24
N SER A 70 -15.41 6.70 1.14
CA SER A 70 -15.70 7.29 2.44
C SER A 70 -14.69 6.82 3.50
N ASN A 71 -14.25 7.73 4.36
CA ASN A 71 -13.44 7.43 5.54
C ASN A 71 -14.09 7.98 6.82
N PRO A 72 -15.24 7.43 7.26
CA PRO A 72 -16.03 7.99 8.35
C PRO A 72 -15.34 7.89 9.72
N HIS A 73 -14.44 6.91 9.87
CA HIS A 73 -13.70 6.65 11.12
C HIS A 73 -12.33 7.33 11.17
N GLN A 74 -11.96 8.03 10.10
CA GLN A 74 -10.66 8.71 9.96
C GLN A 74 -9.49 7.74 10.16
N CYS A 75 -9.53 6.59 9.48
CA CYS A 75 -8.45 5.61 9.45
C CYS A 75 -7.33 6.10 8.56
N GLY A 76 -6.14 6.26 9.15
CA GLY A 76 -4.95 6.76 8.45
C GLY A 76 -5.06 8.18 7.90
N GLY A 77 -5.96 9.00 8.46
CA GLY A 77 -6.21 10.37 8.00
C GLY A 77 -7.68 10.66 7.70
N ASN A 78 -7.94 11.70 6.90
CA ASN A 78 -9.30 12.20 6.62
C ASN A 78 -9.86 11.81 5.24
N GLY A 79 -9.16 10.96 4.49
CA GLY A 79 -9.45 10.60 3.10
C GLY A 79 -8.83 11.57 2.08
N GLY A 80 -8.92 11.18 0.81
CA GLY A 80 -8.39 11.99 -0.29
C GLY A 80 -6.88 12.26 -0.14
N CYS A 81 -6.49 13.53 -0.23
CA CYS A 81 -5.10 13.97 -0.05
C CYS A 81 -4.66 14.12 1.41
N ALA A 82 -5.55 13.83 2.38
CA ALA A 82 -5.27 13.94 3.80
C ALA A 82 -5.05 12.56 4.46
N GLY A 83 -4.65 11.55 3.67
CA GLY A 83 -4.36 10.21 4.14
C GLY A 83 -5.59 9.31 4.30
N ALA A 84 -5.41 8.02 4.03
CA ALA A 84 -6.25 6.92 4.49
C ALA A 84 -5.38 5.65 4.54
N ASN A 85 -5.98 4.46 4.58
CA ASN A 85 -5.27 3.19 4.53
C ASN A 85 -5.76 2.30 3.37
N ALA A 86 -5.00 1.25 3.06
CA ALA A 86 -5.27 0.37 1.92
C ALA A 86 -6.45 -0.58 2.19
N GLU A 87 -6.75 -0.87 3.45
CA GLU A 87 -7.92 -1.66 3.84
C GLU A 87 -9.21 -0.99 3.40
N LEU A 88 -9.37 0.31 3.66
CA LEU A 88 -10.54 1.05 3.20
C LEU A 88 -10.65 1.05 1.67
N ALA A 89 -9.51 1.15 0.98
CA ALA A 89 -9.48 1.05 -0.48
C ALA A 89 -10.01 -0.32 -0.95
N TYR A 90 -9.49 -1.42 -0.41
CA TYR A 90 -9.95 -2.76 -0.75
C TYR A 90 -11.40 -3.01 -0.35
N ASP A 91 -11.85 -2.47 0.78
CA ASP A 91 -13.25 -2.52 1.19
C ASP A 91 -14.18 -1.80 0.18
N PHE A 92 -13.72 -0.68 -0.39
CA PHE A 92 -14.42 0.01 -1.47
C PHE A 92 -14.45 -0.84 -2.74
N VAL A 93 -13.31 -1.36 -3.19
CA VAL A 93 -13.22 -2.20 -4.41
C VAL A 93 -14.06 -3.47 -4.29
N ALA A 94 -14.12 -4.09 -3.12
CA ALA A 94 -14.93 -5.28 -2.88
C ALA A 94 -16.44 -4.99 -3.00
N LYS A 95 -16.87 -3.80 -2.59
CA LYS A 95 -18.29 -3.39 -2.58
C LYS A 95 -18.75 -2.77 -3.89
N MET A 96 -17.91 -1.95 -4.51
CA MET A 96 -18.25 -1.06 -5.61
C MET A 96 -17.53 -1.43 -6.92
N GLY A 97 -16.44 -2.19 -6.84
CA GLY A 97 -15.47 -2.33 -7.93
C GLY A 97 -14.59 -1.08 -8.07
N ILE A 98 -13.73 -1.10 -9.10
CA ILE A 98 -12.87 0.04 -9.47
C ILE A 98 -12.78 0.16 -10.98
N VAL A 99 -12.76 1.39 -11.48
CA VAL A 99 -12.64 1.73 -12.91
C VAL A 99 -11.17 1.83 -13.34
N THR A 100 -10.96 1.94 -14.65
CA THR A 100 -9.62 2.19 -15.22
C THR A 100 -9.19 3.65 -15.06
N ASP A 101 -7.88 3.94 -15.05
CA ASP A 101 -7.37 5.33 -15.05
C ASP A 101 -7.84 6.12 -16.28
N ALA A 102 -8.11 5.44 -17.40
CA ALA A 102 -8.67 6.06 -18.59
C ALA A 102 -10.10 6.59 -18.40
N ASP A 103 -10.89 5.93 -17.54
CA ASP A 103 -12.25 6.36 -17.19
C ASP A 103 -12.25 7.48 -16.14
N MET A 104 -11.28 7.46 -15.22
CA MET A 104 -11.15 8.48 -14.17
C MET A 104 -9.68 8.79 -13.87
N THR A 105 -9.09 9.69 -14.65
CA THR A 105 -7.67 10.00 -14.59
C THR A 105 -7.27 10.74 -13.31
N TYR A 106 -6.07 10.45 -12.80
CA TYR A 106 -5.48 11.18 -11.68
C TYR A 106 -5.28 12.69 -11.94
N VAL A 107 -5.97 13.52 -11.14
CA VAL A 107 -5.92 14.99 -11.20
C VAL A 107 -5.61 15.65 -9.85
N SER A 108 -5.46 14.85 -8.79
CA SER A 108 -5.26 15.35 -7.43
C SER A 108 -3.81 15.67 -7.07
N ALA A 109 -2.87 15.60 -8.01
CA ALA A 109 -1.43 15.83 -7.77
C ALA A 109 -1.09 17.18 -7.10
N ASN A 110 -1.98 18.18 -7.17
CA ASN A 110 -1.81 19.49 -6.52
C ASN A 110 -2.41 19.57 -5.10
N GLY A 111 -2.88 18.46 -4.53
CA GLY A 111 -3.52 18.40 -3.22
C GLY A 111 -5.02 18.67 -3.23
N THR A 112 -5.64 18.93 -4.39
CA THR A 112 -7.08 19.15 -4.50
C THR A 112 -7.79 17.88 -4.95
N VAL A 113 -8.81 17.46 -4.19
CA VAL A 113 -9.63 16.30 -4.52
C VAL A 113 -10.97 16.75 -5.09
N PRO A 114 -11.27 16.46 -6.37
CA PRO A 114 -12.59 16.68 -6.92
C PRO A 114 -13.62 15.82 -6.19
N ALA A 115 -14.81 16.36 -5.96
CA ALA A 115 -15.92 15.59 -5.43
C ALA A 115 -16.35 14.50 -6.41
N CYS A 116 -16.88 13.39 -5.87
CA CYS A 116 -17.46 12.30 -6.65
C CYS A 116 -18.99 12.32 -6.64
N ALA A 117 -19.57 11.89 -7.76
CA ALA A 117 -20.91 11.35 -7.87
C ALA A 117 -20.78 9.89 -8.35
N LEU A 118 -21.59 8.97 -7.85
CA LEU A 118 -21.62 7.59 -8.34
C LEU A 118 -22.76 7.41 -9.33
N ASP A 119 -22.51 6.85 -10.50
CA ASP A 119 -23.58 6.60 -11.46
C ASP A 119 -24.69 5.70 -10.86
N ASN A 120 -25.95 6.03 -11.13
CA ASN A 120 -27.12 5.29 -10.65
C ASN A 120 -27.27 5.16 -9.11
N ASP A 121 -26.52 5.92 -8.29
CA ASP A 121 -26.71 5.96 -6.83
C ASP A 121 -27.24 7.32 -6.34
N GLU A 122 -28.57 7.48 -6.35
CA GLU A 122 -29.22 8.70 -5.86
C GLU A 122 -28.96 8.99 -4.38
N LYS A 123 -28.72 7.95 -3.57
CA LYS A 123 -28.49 8.10 -2.13
C LYS A 123 -27.12 8.71 -1.87
N TYR A 124 -26.10 8.22 -2.56
CA TYR A 124 -24.75 8.78 -2.54
C TYR A 124 -24.75 10.20 -3.11
N ASN A 125 -25.42 10.38 -4.25
CA ASN A 125 -25.42 11.65 -5.01
C ASN A 125 -26.28 12.76 -4.40
N LYS A 126 -27.02 12.50 -3.33
CA LYS A 126 -27.96 13.46 -2.74
C LYS A 126 -27.35 14.85 -2.51
N ASN A 127 -26.05 14.90 -2.19
CA ASN A 127 -25.30 16.13 -1.95
C ASN A 127 -24.13 16.35 -2.92
N ALA A 128 -24.03 15.58 -4.00
CA ALA A 128 -22.94 15.72 -4.96
C ALA A 128 -23.05 17.09 -5.67
N PRO A 129 -21.97 17.89 -5.70
CA PRO A 129 -21.99 19.18 -6.38
C PRO A 129 -22.10 19.01 -7.89
N LYS A 130 -22.68 20.00 -8.58
CA LYS A 130 -22.65 20.04 -10.06
C LYS A 130 -21.20 20.04 -10.54
N GLY A 131 -20.87 19.11 -11.44
CA GLY A 131 -19.52 18.95 -11.98
C GLY A 131 -18.61 18.03 -11.16
N ALA A 132 -19.15 17.28 -10.18
CA ALA A 132 -18.46 16.15 -9.58
C ALA A 132 -18.00 15.16 -10.67
N LEU A 133 -16.84 14.53 -10.45
CA LEU A 133 -16.40 13.41 -11.27
C LEU A 133 -17.38 12.25 -11.05
N VAL A 134 -17.67 11.49 -12.10
CA VAL A 134 -18.61 10.37 -12.00
C VAL A 134 -17.78 9.10 -11.83
N GLY A 135 -17.77 8.53 -10.62
CA GLY A 135 -17.35 7.14 -10.41
C GLY A 135 -18.38 6.21 -11.07
N LEU A 136 -17.90 5.21 -11.80
CA LEU A 136 -18.74 4.43 -12.71
C LEU A 136 -18.89 3.01 -12.15
N LEU A 137 -19.85 2.82 -11.24
CA LEU A 137 -20.28 1.51 -10.76
C LEU A 137 -20.69 0.58 -11.90
N THR A 138 -21.29 1.11 -12.97
CA THR A 138 -21.66 0.29 -14.14
C THR A 138 -20.50 -0.03 -15.08
N ASN A 139 -19.36 0.68 -14.96
CA ASN A 139 -18.16 0.44 -15.77
C ASN A 139 -16.95 0.07 -14.89
N ALA A 140 -17.18 -0.43 -13.67
CA ALA A 140 -16.10 -1.00 -12.89
C ALA A 140 -15.43 -2.10 -13.72
N ALA A 141 -14.10 -2.03 -13.84
CA ALA A 141 -13.31 -2.98 -14.62
C ALA A 141 -12.85 -4.16 -13.77
N VAL A 142 -12.69 -3.94 -12.46
CA VAL A 142 -12.16 -4.93 -11.52
C VAL A 142 -13.00 -4.94 -10.24
N SER A 143 -13.10 -6.12 -9.64
CA SER A 143 -13.59 -6.32 -8.27
C SER A 143 -12.73 -7.36 -7.53
N ILE A 144 -12.82 -7.37 -6.20
CA ILE A 144 -12.16 -8.34 -5.32
C ILE A 144 -13.20 -8.95 -4.37
N ASP A 145 -12.87 -10.07 -3.74
CA ASP A 145 -13.70 -10.64 -2.65
C ASP A 145 -13.45 -9.95 -1.31
N GLY A 146 -12.26 -9.40 -1.13
CA GLY A 146 -11.82 -8.72 0.07
C GLY A 146 -10.30 -8.65 0.13
N PHE A 147 -9.74 -8.65 1.34
CA PHE A 147 -8.30 -8.58 1.58
C PHE A 147 -7.87 -9.41 2.79
N SER A 148 -6.58 -9.70 2.89
CA SER A 148 -5.96 -10.42 4.00
C SER A 148 -4.80 -9.60 4.58
N HIS A 149 -4.75 -9.53 5.90
CA HIS A 149 -3.63 -8.91 6.61
C HIS A 149 -2.48 -9.89 6.71
N ILE A 150 -1.27 -9.38 6.50
CA ILE A 150 -0.04 -10.00 6.96
C ILE A 150 0.07 -9.72 8.47
N PRO A 151 0.34 -10.72 9.32
CA PRO A 151 0.50 -10.50 10.75
C PRO A 151 1.57 -9.44 11.05
N THR A 152 1.25 -8.52 11.95
CA THR A 152 2.14 -7.43 12.36
C THR A 152 3.48 -7.94 12.89
N ASN A 153 4.56 -7.33 12.42
CA ASN A 153 5.95 -7.65 12.73
C ASN A 153 6.35 -9.10 12.44
N ASP A 154 5.69 -9.75 11.47
CA ASP A 154 5.98 -11.13 11.08
C ASP A 154 6.78 -11.19 9.77
N TYR A 155 8.10 -11.23 9.94
CA TYR A 155 9.06 -11.36 8.85
C TYR A 155 8.81 -12.57 7.94
N VAL A 156 8.54 -13.74 8.54
CA VAL A 156 8.40 -15.00 7.80
C VAL A 156 7.14 -14.97 6.95
N THR A 157 6.05 -14.45 7.52
CA THR A 157 4.78 -14.36 6.79
C THR A 157 4.84 -13.31 5.69
N LEU A 158 5.51 -12.17 5.90
CA LEU A 158 5.72 -11.17 4.85
C LEU A 158 6.57 -11.73 3.69
N MET A 159 7.68 -12.42 3.99
CA MET A 159 8.49 -13.12 2.97
C MET A 159 7.63 -14.09 2.15
N ASN A 160 6.80 -14.90 2.82
CA ASN A 160 5.90 -15.84 2.14
C ASN A 160 4.86 -15.12 1.27
N ALA A 161 4.28 -14.02 1.75
CA ALA A 161 3.31 -13.24 0.99
C ALA A 161 3.90 -12.74 -0.33
N VAL A 162 5.08 -12.11 -0.28
CA VAL A 162 5.77 -11.61 -1.47
C VAL A 162 6.13 -12.76 -2.41
N ALA A 163 6.60 -13.89 -1.88
CA ALA A 163 7.06 -15.02 -2.70
C ALA A 163 5.92 -15.83 -3.34
N LYS A 164 4.76 -15.95 -2.67
CA LYS A 164 3.71 -16.90 -3.06
C LYS A 164 2.42 -16.23 -3.53
N ALA A 165 2.08 -15.06 -2.99
CA ALA A 165 0.82 -14.38 -3.31
C ALA A 165 1.02 -13.29 -4.37
N GLY A 166 2.13 -12.57 -4.33
CA GLY A 166 2.38 -11.42 -5.20
C GLY A 166 2.86 -10.20 -4.41
N PRO A 167 2.87 -9.01 -5.03
CA PRO A 167 3.16 -7.76 -4.32
C PRO A 167 2.27 -7.53 -3.09
N VAL A 168 2.78 -6.79 -2.12
CA VAL A 168 2.11 -6.53 -0.83
C VAL A 168 2.08 -5.02 -0.58
N VAL A 169 0.95 -4.47 -0.13
CA VAL A 169 0.95 -3.10 0.37
C VAL A 169 1.61 -3.12 1.74
N VAL A 170 2.58 -2.25 1.97
CA VAL A 170 3.21 -2.07 3.28
C VAL A 170 3.17 -0.62 3.71
N ALA A 171 2.98 -0.39 5.00
CA ALA A 171 3.11 0.94 5.61
C ALA A 171 4.52 1.12 6.16
N VAL A 172 5.12 2.29 5.91
CA VAL A 172 6.52 2.59 6.23
C VAL A 172 6.68 4.02 6.76
N ALA A 173 7.77 4.25 7.48
CA ALA A 173 8.26 5.57 7.86
C ALA A 173 9.14 6.13 6.73
N ALA A 174 8.60 7.00 5.87
CA ALA A 174 9.29 7.45 4.65
C ALA A 174 9.85 8.89 4.74
N SER A 175 9.81 9.52 5.92
CA SER A 175 10.22 10.93 6.11
C SER A 175 11.63 11.23 5.61
N ASP A 176 12.56 10.27 5.75
CA ASP A 176 13.97 10.44 5.41
C ASP A 176 14.33 9.95 3.99
N TRP A 177 13.35 9.46 3.24
CA TRP A 177 13.55 8.89 1.91
C TRP A 177 13.77 9.95 0.81
N GLY A 178 13.50 11.23 1.10
CA GLY A 178 13.49 12.29 0.09
C GLY A 178 14.82 12.45 -0.69
N LEU A 179 15.95 12.11 -0.07
CA LEU A 179 17.28 12.21 -0.68
C LEU A 179 17.79 10.89 -1.27
N TYR A 180 17.06 9.79 -1.12
CA TYR A 180 17.45 8.50 -1.67
C TYR A 180 17.58 8.55 -3.20
N LYS A 181 18.63 7.90 -3.71
CA LYS A 181 18.96 7.84 -5.14
C LYS A 181 19.32 6.43 -5.61
N GLU A 182 20.14 5.72 -4.85
CA GLU A 182 20.59 4.37 -5.19
C GLU A 182 21.15 3.67 -3.94
N GLY A 183 21.33 2.36 -4.03
CA GLY A 183 21.92 1.51 -2.99
C GLY A 183 20.88 0.94 -2.02
N ILE A 184 21.37 0.27 -0.97
CA ILE A 184 20.52 -0.25 0.11
C ILE A 184 20.35 0.83 1.17
N PHE A 185 19.11 1.28 1.34
CA PHE A 185 18.74 2.22 2.38
C PHE A 185 18.68 1.50 3.73
N THR A 186 19.25 2.13 4.75
CA THR A 186 19.28 1.65 6.13
C THR A 186 18.84 2.76 7.06
N ASP A 187 18.22 2.39 8.17
CA ASP A 187 17.97 3.37 9.22
C ASP A 187 19.26 3.68 9.98
N ASP A 188 19.56 4.97 10.17
CA ASP A 188 20.76 5.40 10.90
C ASP A 188 20.56 5.44 12.43
N GLY A 189 19.44 4.88 12.90
CA GLY A 189 19.06 4.85 14.31
C GLY A 189 18.58 6.21 14.87
N SER A 190 18.52 7.26 14.05
CA SER A 190 17.99 8.58 14.44
C SER A 190 16.52 8.79 14.04
N GLN A 191 15.95 7.83 13.32
CA GLN A 191 14.66 7.97 12.68
C GLN A 191 13.49 8.01 13.65
N SER A 192 12.53 8.86 13.33
CA SER A 192 11.19 8.79 13.89
C SER A 192 10.52 7.55 13.35
N ALA A 193 10.03 6.67 14.22
CA ALA A 193 9.25 5.48 13.90
C ALA A 193 7.85 5.78 13.31
N ASP A 194 7.65 6.98 12.78
CA ASP A 194 6.34 7.50 12.41
C ASP A 194 5.92 6.90 11.07
N ILE A 195 5.08 5.85 11.13
CA ILE A 195 4.52 5.21 9.95
C ILE A 195 3.56 6.19 9.29
N ASN A 196 3.93 6.68 8.11
CA ASN A 196 3.23 7.81 7.48
C ASN A 196 3.06 7.66 5.96
N HIS A 197 3.50 6.54 5.39
CA HIS A 197 3.51 6.35 3.93
C HIS A 197 3.17 4.92 3.54
N GLY A 198 2.28 4.76 2.57
CA GLY A 198 1.92 3.47 1.97
C GLY A 198 2.68 3.24 0.67
N VAL A 199 3.26 2.05 0.49
CA VAL A 199 4.05 1.67 -0.69
C VAL A 199 3.78 0.22 -1.09
N ALA A 200 4.22 -0.18 -2.29
CA ALA A 200 4.08 -1.55 -2.77
C ALA A 200 5.41 -2.30 -2.65
N LEU A 201 5.44 -3.35 -1.82
CA LEU A 201 6.55 -4.30 -1.74
C LEU A 201 6.45 -5.30 -2.89
N VAL A 202 7.35 -5.21 -3.86
CA VAL A 202 7.30 -5.96 -5.14
C VAL A 202 8.39 -7.02 -5.26
N GLY A 203 9.18 -7.24 -4.21
CA GLY A 203 10.23 -8.24 -4.26
C GLY A 203 11.20 -8.17 -3.10
N TYR A 204 12.22 -9.00 -3.18
CA TYR A 204 13.35 -9.04 -2.27
C TYR A 204 14.53 -9.74 -2.94
N GLY A 205 15.73 -9.56 -2.40
CA GLY A 205 16.92 -10.28 -2.88
C GLY A 205 18.13 -10.00 -2.01
N THR A 206 19.30 -10.19 -2.61
CA THR A 206 20.61 -9.87 -2.06
C THR A 206 21.37 -9.06 -3.09
N ASP A 207 21.97 -7.94 -2.66
CA ASP A 207 22.93 -7.21 -3.47
C ASP A 207 24.28 -7.94 -3.38
N GLU A 208 24.73 -8.52 -4.49
CA GLU A 208 25.94 -9.34 -4.54
C GLU A 208 27.23 -8.52 -4.34
N GLU A 209 27.22 -7.22 -4.64
CA GLU A 209 28.39 -6.35 -4.47
C GLU A 209 28.56 -5.93 -3.01
N LEU A 210 27.44 -5.61 -2.34
CA LEU A 210 27.41 -5.22 -0.94
C LEU A 210 27.35 -6.42 0.02
N GLY A 211 26.89 -7.57 -0.46
CA GLY A 211 26.61 -8.76 0.36
C GLY A 211 25.45 -8.53 1.34
N GLU A 212 24.49 -7.68 0.97
CA GLU A 212 23.40 -7.25 1.85
C GLU A 212 22.02 -7.62 1.27
N ASP A 213 21.17 -8.18 2.13
CA ASP A 213 19.80 -8.52 1.81
C ASP A 213 18.90 -7.27 1.75
N TYR A 214 17.98 -7.23 0.80
CA TYR A 214 17.06 -6.12 0.63
C TYR A 214 15.61 -6.54 0.36
N TRP A 215 14.70 -5.65 0.70
CA TRP A 215 13.33 -5.55 0.21
C TRP A 215 13.30 -4.62 -1.00
N LEU A 216 12.58 -4.99 -2.06
CA LEU A 216 12.40 -4.15 -3.25
C LEU A 216 11.02 -3.47 -3.19
N VAL A 217 11.03 -2.16 -3.00
CA VAL A 217 9.81 -1.37 -2.80
C VAL A 217 9.60 -0.43 -3.97
N ARG A 218 8.39 -0.45 -4.52
CA ARG A 218 7.89 0.52 -5.49
C ARG A 218 7.28 1.70 -4.74
N ASN A 219 7.74 2.91 -5.08
CA ASN A 219 7.23 4.15 -4.52
C ASN A 219 6.39 4.91 -5.56
N SER A 220 5.56 5.85 -5.10
CA SER A 220 4.62 6.65 -5.89
C SER A 220 5.09 8.10 -6.08
N TRP A 221 6.41 8.35 -6.10
CA TRP A 221 7.00 9.70 -6.25
C TRP A 221 7.61 9.96 -7.64
N GLY A 222 7.26 9.12 -8.61
CA GLY A 222 7.72 9.21 -9.99
C GLY A 222 9.11 8.63 -10.23
N LYS A 223 9.37 8.27 -11.49
CA LYS A 223 10.59 7.58 -11.93
C LYS A 223 11.91 8.32 -11.68
N SER A 224 11.88 9.64 -11.49
CA SER A 224 13.10 10.43 -11.23
C SER A 224 13.60 10.32 -9.79
N TRP A 225 12.81 9.71 -8.91
CA TRP A 225 13.17 9.47 -7.51
C TRP A 225 13.73 8.04 -7.35
N GLY A 226 14.73 7.88 -6.47
CA GLY A 226 15.35 6.57 -6.23
C GLY A 226 15.88 5.89 -7.49
N GLU A 227 15.79 4.57 -7.48
CA GLU A 227 16.23 3.68 -8.55
C GLU A 227 15.06 3.49 -9.54
N ASP A 228 14.86 4.45 -10.43
CA ASP A 228 13.74 4.50 -11.39
C ASP A 228 12.34 4.45 -10.73
N GLY A 229 12.21 5.04 -9.54
CA GLY A 229 10.98 5.05 -8.74
C GLY A 229 10.93 4.00 -7.64
N TYR A 230 11.97 3.18 -7.51
CA TYR A 230 12.09 2.13 -6.51
C TYR A 230 13.10 2.48 -5.43
N ILE A 231 13.00 1.79 -4.31
CA ILE A 231 13.98 1.80 -3.23
C ILE A 231 14.26 0.38 -2.76
N ARG A 232 15.52 0.10 -2.46
CA ARG A 232 15.95 -1.11 -1.79
C ARG A 232 16.14 -0.82 -0.31
N LEU A 233 15.29 -1.37 0.54
CA LEU A 233 15.41 -1.25 2.00
C LEU A 233 16.18 -2.44 2.53
N ARG A 234 17.04 -2.26 3.53
CA ARG A 234 17.72 -3.39 4.18
C ARG A 234 16.68 -4.39 4.69
N ARG A 235 16.92 -5.67 4.40
CA ARG A 235 16.13 -6.79 4.90
C ARG A 235 16.96 -7.56 5.90
N THR A 236 16.58 -7.49 7.16
CA THR A 236 17.22 -8.22 8.26
C THR A 236 16.33 -9.37 8.69
N ASP A 237 16.83 -10.61 8.69
CA ASP A 237 16.13 -11.73 9.31
C ASP A 237 16.24 -11.60 10.83
N PRO A 238 15.15 -11.42 11.60
CA PRO A 238 15.22 -11.23 13.05
C PRO A 238 15.88 -12.40 13.79
N SER A 239 15.96 -13.60 13.20
CA SER A 239 16.60 -14.76 13.82
C SER A 239 18.14 -14.67 13.89
N ILE A 240 18.76 -13.75 13.14
CA ILE A 240 20.22 -13.53 13.19
C ILE A 240 20.63 -12.46 14.22
N LEU A 241 19.65 -11.77 14.83
CA LEU A 241 19.88 -10.76 15.84
C LEU A 241 20.06 -11.40 17.21
N ASP A 242 20.94 -10.82 18.05
CA ASP A 242 21.08 -11.22 19.46
C ASP A 242 19.76 -11.04 20.21
N ASN A 243 19.01 -9.99 19.85
CA ASN A 243 17.67 -9.73 20.30
C ASN A 243 16.80 -9.29 19.10
N PRO A 244 15.73 -10.04 18.76
CA PRO A 244 14.83 -9.71 17.64
C PRO A 244 14.21 -8.31 17.73
N ASP A 245 14.14 -7.74 18.93
CA ASP A 245 13.58 -6.41 19.17
C ASP A 245 14.56 -5.27 18.86
N ASP A 246 15.83 -5.57 18.56
CA ASP A 246 16.83 -4.56 18.23
C ASP A 246 16.55 -3.88 16.88
N ASP A 247 15.76 -4.52 16.02
CA ASP A 247 15.28 -3.98 14.74
C ASP A 247 13.85 -3.44 14.85
N CYS A 248 13.41 -3.10 16.08
CA CYS A 248 12.08 -2.56 16.35
C CYS A 248 12.15 -1.23 17.10
N ILE A 249 11.25 -0.33 16.75
CA ILE A 249 11.08 0.99 17.37
C ILE A 249 9.61 1.21 17.73
N LEU A 250 9.32 2.26 18.52
CA LEU A 250 7.95 2.59 18.91
C LEU A 250 7.43 3.76 18.07
N ASP A 251 6.40 3.50 17.28
CA ASP A 251 5.59 4.54 16.67
C ASP A 251 4.65 5.12 17.73
N VAL A 252 4.78 6.42 18.00
CA VAL A 252 3.98 7.15 18.99
C VAL A 252 2.86 7.99 18.36
N THR A 253 2.76 7.97 17.03
CA THR A 253 1.81 8.73 16.20
C THR A 253 1.04 7.84 15.20
N PRO A 254 0.52 6.66 15.60
CA PRO A 254 0.01 5.68 14.64
C PRO A 254 -1.30 6.09 13.90
N LEU A 255 -1.85 7.27 14.20
CA LEU A 255 -2.95 7.87 13.44
C LEU A 255 -2.50 8.44 12.10
N ASP A 256 -1.21 8.75 11.95
CA ASP A 256 -0.62 9.24 10.69
C ASP A 256 -0.45 8.10 9.67
N GLY A 257 -0.56 6.85 10.13
CA GLY A 257 -0.44 5.63 9.34
C GLY A 257 -1.74 4.84 9.24
N THR A 258 -1.91 3.85 10.12
CA THR A 258 -2.89 2.76 9.90
C THR A 258 -4.11 2.82 10.82
N VAL A 259 -4.04 3.57 11.93
CA VAL A 259 -5.08 3.55 12.97
C VAL A 259 -6.23 4.51 12.67
N CYS A 260 -7.45 4.11 13.06
CA CYS A 260 -8.65 4.96 13.02
C CYS A 260 -8.74 5.91 14.21
N ALA A 261 -9.05 7.18 13.95
CA ALA A 261 -9.27 8.16 15.01
C ALA A 261 -10.56 7.90 15.80
N ASN A 262 -11.54 7.20 15.23
CA ASN A 262 -12.81 6.90 15.87
C ASN A 262 -13.18 5.41 15.75
N ASP A 263 -13.83 4.86 16.78
CA ASP A 263 -14.38 3.50 16.73
C ASP A 263 -15.67 3.41 15.89
N GLU A 264 -16.24 2.21 15.77
CA GLU A 264 -17.49 1.96 15.02
C GLU A 264 -18.68 2.77 15.54
N THR A 265 -18.66 3.21 16.81
CA THR A 265 -19.70 4.04 17.42
C THR A 265 -19.48 5.53 17.19
N GLY A 266 -18.36 5.91 16.56
CA GLY A 266 -17.94 7.29 16.33
C GLY A 266 -17.26 7.93 17.53
N LYS A 267 -16.84 7.14 18.53
CA LYS A 267 -16.11 7.65 19.69
C LYS A 267 -14.63 7.76 19.37
N THR A 268 -14.04 8.90 19.69
CA THR A 268 -12.60 9.13 19.52
C THR A 268 -11.76 8.14 20.32
N ILE A 269 -10.79 7.55 19.64
CA ILE A 269 -9.81 6.62 20.19
C ILE A 269 -8.57 7.41 20.58
N ILE A 270 -7.98 7.07 21.74
CA ILE A 270 -6.63 7.54 22.09
C ILE A 270 -5.67 6.44 21.63
N PRO A 271 -4.92 6.65 20.53
CA PRO A 271 -3.97 5.65 20.06
C PRO A 271 -2.90 5.42 21.12
N VAL A 272 -2.50 4.16 21.27
CA VAL A 272 -1.33 3.78 22.08
C VAL A 272 -0.14 3.62 21.15
N ALA A 273 1.06 3.86 21.65
CA ALA A 273 2.26 3.61 20.88
C ALA A 273 2.31 2.14 20.44
N VAL A 274 2.71 1.91 19.19
CA VAL A 274 2.79 0.59 18.59
C VAL A 274 4.23 0.24 18.29
N LYS A 275 4.57 -1.04 18.44
CA LYS A 275 5.89 -1.56 18.08
C LYS A 275 5.91 -1.81 16.57
N VAL A 276 6.87 -1.21 15.89
CA VAL A 276 7.10 -1.36 14.45
C VAL A 276 8.49 -1.92 14.23
N CYS A 277 8.62 -2.92 13.36
CA CYS A 277 9.88 -3.65 13.17
C CYS A 277 10.32 -3.66 11.71
N GLY A 278 11.60 -3.91 11.48
CA GLY A 278 12.23 -3.84 10.16
C GLY A 278 12.64 -2.43 9.79
N THR A 279 13.53 -2.32 8.80
CA THR A 279 13.93 -1.02 8.25
C THR A 279 12.72 -0.21 7.79
N SER A 280 12.64 1.03 8.26
CA SER A 280 11.51 1.95 8.09
C SER A 280 10.16 1.38 8.57
N GLY A 281 10.18 0.40 9.47
CA GLY A 281 8.99 -0.25 10.04
C GLY A 281 8.25 -1.18 9.08
N ILE A 282 8.87 -1.61 7.97
CA ILE A 282 8.23 -2.35 6.87
C ILE A 282 7.48 -3.64 7.30
N LEU A 283 7.81 -4.23 8.44
CA LEU A 283 7.14 -5.45 8.94
C LEU A 283 5.84 -5.15 9.69
N PHE A 284 5.55 -3.89 9.99
CA PHE A 284 4.46 -3.50 10.90
C PHE A 284 3.07 -3.80 10.35
N ASP A 285 2.81 -3.36 9.12
CA ASP A 285 1.49 -3.45 8.51
C ASP A 285 1.63 -3.85 7.04
N GLY A 286 0.97 -4.96 6.69
CA GLY A 286 1.00 -5.52 5.36
C GLY A 286 -0.38 -6.02 4.95
N VAL A 287 -0.81 -5.74 3.73
CA VAL A 287 -2.12 -6.17 3.23
C VAL A 287 -2.07 -6.57 1.76
N ILE A 288 -2.81 -7.63 1.42
CA ILE A 288 -2.99 -8.13 0.05
C ILE A 288 -4.48 -8.26 -0.29
N PRO A 289 -4.89 -7.94 -1.54
CA PRO A 289 -6.24 -8.21 -2.01
C PRO A 289 -6.43 -9.71 -2.28
N VAL A 290 -7.68 -10.18 -2.24
CA VAL A 290 -8.05 -11.58 -2.45
C VAL A 290 -9.20 -11.68 -3.45
N GLY A 291 -9.13 -12.65 -4.37
CA GLY A 291 -10.22 -12.94 -5.32
C GLY A 291 -10.40 -11.88 -6.42
N GLY A 292 -9.30 -11.28 -6.88
CA GLY A 292 -9.29 -10.28 -7.93
C GLY A 292 -9.78 -10.81 -9.28
N ARG A 293 -10.69 -10.07 -9.92
CA ARG A 293 -11.30 -10.46 -11.18
C ARG A 293 -11.67 -9.24 -12.00
N GLU A 294 -11.64 -9.39 -13.30
CA GLU A 294 -12.27 -8.47 -14.25
C GLU A 294 -13.80 -8.67 -14.22
N ILE A 295 -14.58 -7.60 -14.39
CA ILE A 295 -16.05 -7.61 -14.35
C ILE A 295 -16.69 -6.86 -15.52
#